data_AF-A0A0M4EAQ1-F1
#
_entry.id   AF-A0A0M4EAQ1-F1
#
_cell.length_a   1.000
_cell.length_b   1.000
_cell.length_c   1.000
_cell.angle_alpha   90.00
_cell.angle_beta   90.00
_cell.angle_gamma   90.00
#
_symmetry.space_group_name_H-M   'P 1'
#
loop_
_entity.id
_entity.type
_entity.pdbx_description
1 polymer ?
#
loop_
_entity_poly.entity_id
_entity_poly.type
_entity_poly.pdbx_seq_one_letter_code
_entity_poly.pdbx_strand_id
1 'polypeptide(L)'
;AVMAANSNSGAAAGGDIDESLYSRQLYVLGHDAMRRMANSDILLCGLGGLGLEIAKNVILGGVKSITLHDTATCTLNDLASQFYLTQADVGKNRAEASCAQLAELNSYVRTISHTAPLTEDFMRQFRVIVLTNSSAAEQASIAKFAHEQDIALIIAETRGLFAKVF
;
A
#
# COMPACT_ATOMS: atom_id res chain seq x y z
N ALA A 1 50.23 8.25 -7.35
CA ALA A 1 49.88 7.93 -5.94
C ALA A 1 49.56 9.25 -5.28
N VAL A 2 48.31 9.60 -4.98
CA VAL A 2 47.45 9.00 -3.95
C VAL A 2 46.00 8.97 -4.45
N MET A 3 45.35 7.82 -4.31
CA MET A 3 43.90 7.65 -4.49
C MET A 3 43.18 8.19 -3.24
N ALA A 4 42.26 9.13 -3.43
CA ALA A 4 41.27 9.48 -2.41
C ALA A 4 40.12 8.46 -2.50
N ALA A 5 40.00 7.62 -1.48
CA ALA A 5 38.92 6.67 -1.33
C ALA A 5 37.59 7.41 -1.14
N ASN A 6 36.67 7.25 -2.08
CA ASN A 6 35.31 7.74 -1.99
C ASN A 6 34.55 6.80 -1.03
N SER A 7 34.31 7.26 0.19
CA SER A 7 33.56 6.51 1.20
C SER A 7 32.10 6.39 0.78
N ASN A 8 31.77 5.21 0.27
CA ASN A 8 30.42 4.73 0.01
C ASN A 8 29.60 4.77 1.31
N SER A 9 28.74 5.77 1.48
CA SER A 9 27.76 5.83 2.55
C SER A 9 26.71 4.76 2.29
N GLY A 10 26.94 3.56 2.82
CA GLY A 10 25.96 2.50 2.88
C GLY A 10 24.69 3.01 3.54
N ALA A 11 23.57 2.87 2.84
CA ALA A 11 22.25 3.08 3.40
C ALA A 11 22.10 2.22 4.66
N ALA A 12 21.86 2.88 5.79
CA ALA A 12 21.75 2.23 7.08
C ALA A 12 20.58 1.23 7.07
N ALA A 13 20.91 -0.05 7.14
CA ALA A 13 19.99 -1.07 7.59
C ALA A 13 19.71 -0.80 9.09
N GLY A 14 18.54 -0.24 9.37
CA GLY A 14 18.13 0.21 10.71
C GLY A 14 18.01 1.73 10.82
N GLY A 15 17.12 2.33 10.02
CA GLY A 15 16.82 3.76 10.13
C GLY A 15 16.03 4.02 11.40
N ASP A 16 16.57 4.85 12.30
CA ASP A 16 15.80 5.41 13.41
C ASP A 16 14.57 6.14 12.87
N ILE A 17 13.46 6.07 13.62
CA ILE A 17 12.20 6.72 13.24
C ILE A 17 12.43 8.23 13.27
N ASP A 18 12.06 8.93 12.19
CA ASP A 18 12.10 10.39 12.18
C ASP A 18 11.02 10.96 13.14
N GLU A 19 11.45 11.27 14.35
CA GLU A 19 10.57 11.82 15.38
C GLU A 19 9.99 13.19 15.00
N SER A 20 10.65 13.95 14.12
CA SER A 20 10.13 15.25 13.68
C SER A 20 8.89 15.09 12.81
N LEU A 21 8.87 14.09 11.93
CA LEU A 21 7.75 13.76 11.07
C LEU A 21 6.66 12.98 11.85
N TYR A 22 7.04 11.98 12.63
CA TYR A 22 6.11 11.04 13.26
C TYR A 22 5.76 11.37 14.73
N SER A 23 6.16 12.53 15.26
CA SER A 23 5.96 12.91 16.68
C SER A 23 4.56 12.58 17.23
N ARG A 24 3.50 12.97 16.50
CA ARG A 24 2.12 12.74 16.91
C ARG A 24 1.70 11.27 16.82
N GLN A 25 2.19 10.54 15.82
CA GLN A 25 1.92 9.10 15.66
C GLN A 25 2.64 8.27 16.74
N LEU A 26 3.85 8.69 17.14
CA LEU A 26 4.61 8.06 18.21
C LEU A 26 3.89 8.09 19.55
N TYR A 27 3.16 9.16 19.87
CA TYR A 27 2.35 9.22 21.11
C TYR A 27 1.15 8.27 21.11
N VAL A 28 0.69 7.81 19.95
CA VAL A 28 -0.46 6.90 19.82
C VAL A 28 0.01 5.44 19.76
N LEU A 29 1.03 5.16 18.95
CA LEU A 29 1.46 3.80 18.62
C LEU A 29 2.67 3.33 19.46
N GLY A 30 3.53 4.26 19.87
CA GLY A 30 4.82 3.97 20.47
C GLY A 30 5.89 3.55 19.46
N HIS A 31 7.15 3.57 19.91
CA HIS A 31 8.33 3.33 19.08
C HIS A 31 8.36 1.91 18.49
N ASP A 32 8.03 0.89 19.29
CA ASP A 32 8.14 -0.50 18.85
C ASP A 32 7.12 -0.85 17.75
N ALA A 33 5.90 -0.32 17.84
CA ALA A 33 4.89 -0.50 16.81
C ALA A 33 5.31 0.20 15.51
N MET A 34 5.79 1.44 15.59
CA MET A 34 6.30 2.18 14.44
C MET A 34 7.50 1.46 13.77
N ARG A 35 8.43 0.89 14.54
CA ARG A 35 9.55 0.09 13.99
C ARG A 35 9.05 -1.15 13.24
N ARG A 36 8.02 -1.82 13.76
CA ARG A 36 7.41 -2.99 13.07
C ARG A 36 6.73 -2.57 11.78
N MET A 37 6.02 -1.44 11.78
CA MET A 37 5.38 -0.88 10.59
C MET A 37 6.41 -0.52 9.51
N ALA A 38 7.49 0.16 9.88
CA ALA A 38 8.59 0.54 8.99
C ALA A 38 9.33 -0.66 8.35
N ASN A 39 9.07 -1.89 8.83
CA ASN A 39 9.60 -3.13 8.26
C ASN A 39 8.53 -3.99 7.56
N SER A 40 7.29 -3.51 7.42
CA SER A 40 6.18 -4.26 6.84
C SER A 40 5.91 -3.86 5.39
N ASP A 41 5.96 -4.84 4.48
CA ASP A 41 5.57 -4.67 3.07
C ASP A 41 4.07 -5.00 2.92
N ILE A 42 3.31 -4.08 2.33
CA ILE A 42 1.85 -4.14 2.22
C ILE A 42 1.45 -4.35 0.75
N LEU A 43 0.53 -5.27 0.48
CA LEU A 43 -0.17 -5.39 -0.80
C LEU A 43 -1.61 -4.89 -0.63
N LEU A 44 -2.02 -3.93 -1.45
CA LEU A 44 -3.38 -3.41 -1.48
C LEU A 44 -4.02 -3.71 -2.84
N CYS A 45 -5.05 -4.54 -2.85
CA CYS A 45 -5.76 -4.95 -4.06
C CYS A 45 -7.08 -4.18 -4.22
N GLY A 46 -7.21 -3.51 -5.37
CA GLY A 46 -8.31 -2.61 -5.72
C GLY A 46 -8.00 -1.17 -5.34
N LEU A 47 -8.02 -0.27 -6.32
CA LEU A 47 -7.73 1.15 -6.16
C LEU A 47 -8.87 2.06 -6.64
N GLY A 48 -10.11 1.66 -6.31
CA GLY A 48 -11.25 2.58 -6.27
C GLY A 48 -11.18 3.52 -5.05
N GLY A 49 -12.24 4.27 -4.75
CA GLY A 49 -12.23 5.26 -3.66
C GLY A 49 -11.85 4.69 -2.29
N LEU A 50 -12.38 3.51 -1.91
CA LEU A 50 -12.01 2.84 -0.67
C LEU A 50 -10.51 2.47 -0.62
N GLY A 51 -10.00 1.88 -1.71
CA GLY A 51 -8.60 1.50 -1.81
C GLY A 51 -7.68 2.71 -1.73
N LEU A 52 -8.00 3.80 -2.42
CA LEU A 52 -7.26 5.05 -2.33
C LEU A 52 -7.16 5.57 -0.89
N GLU A 53 -8.28 5.60 -0.16
CA GLU A 53 -8.31 6.08 1.21
C GLU A 53 -7.46 5.21 2.15
N ILE A 54 -7.51 3.90 1.97
CA ILE A 54 -6.63 2.96 2.70
C ILE A 54 -5.16 3.24 2.34
N ALA A 55 -4.83 3.35 1.05
CA ALA A 55 -3.47 3.61 0.59
C ALA A 55 -2.90 4.89 1.19
N LYS A 56 -3.66 6.00 1.12
CA LYS A 56 -3.28 7.29 1.69
C LYS A 56 -2.90 7.16 3.16
N ASN A 57 -3.76 6.54 3.96
CA ASN A 57 -3.54 6.42 5.40
C ASN A 57 -2.41 5.45 5.75
N VAL A 58 -2.21 4.37 4.99
CA VAL A 58 -1.09 3.43 5.17
C VAL A 58 0.24 4.10 4.83
N ILE A 59 0.30 4.90 3.77
CA ILE A 59 1.50 5.64 3.36
C ILE A 59 1.86 6.72 4.39
N LEU A 60 0.88 7.52 4.83
CA LEU A 60 1.09 8.49 5.92
C LEU A 60 1.43 7.79 7.24
N GLY A 61 1.02 6.52 7.40
CA GLY A 61 1.34 5.66 8.54
C GLY A 61 2.82 5.31 8.67
N GLY A 62 3.60 5.36 7.58
CA GLY A 62 5.03 5.05 7.61
C GLY A 62 5.33 3.55 7.61
N VAL A 63 4.79 2.80 6.64
CA VAL A 63 5.17 1.39 6.39
C VAL A 63 6.45 1.28 5.57
N LYS A 64 7.05 0.08 5.43
CA LYS A 64 8.23 -0.11 4.58
C LYS A 64 7.92 0.18 3.11
N SER A 65 6.88 -0.48 2.60
CA SER A 65 6.43 -0.31 1.23
C SER A 65 4.95 -0.65 1.10
N ILE A 66 4.33 -0.08 0.07
CA ILE A 66 2.99 -0.45 -0.37
C ILE A 66 3.02 -0.74 -1.87
N THR A 67 2.49 -1.89 -2.25
CA THR A 67 2.19 -2.22 -3.63
C THR A 67 0.70 -2.02 -3.88
N LEU A 68 0.38 -1.12 -4.80
CA LEU A 68 -0.97 -0.82 -5.26
C LEU A 68 -1.30 -1.76 -6.43
N HIS A 69 -2.19 -2.71 -6.20
CA HIS A 69 -2.64 -3.65 -7.21
C HIS A 69 -4.03 -3.28 -7.70
N ASP A 70 -4.19 -3.17 -9.02
CA ASP A 70 -5.50 -3.08 -9.65
C ASP A 70 -5.41 -3.56 -11.10
N THR A 71 -6.37 -4.36 -11.54
CA THR A 71 -6.48 -4.81 -12.94
C THR A 71 -7.51 -3.98 -13.71
N ALA A 72 -8.33 -3.18 -13.04
CA ALA A 72 -9.35 -2.37 -13.66
C ALA A 72 -8.82 -1.00 -14.11
N THR A 73 -9.45 -0.49 -15.17
CA THR A 73 -9.23 0.86 -15.65
C THR A 73 -10.15 1.85 -14.96
N CYS A 74 -9.74 3.12 -14.92
CA CYS A 74 -10.52 4.23 -14.42
C CYS A 74 -11.76 4.43 -15.27
N THR A 75 -12.91 4.53 -14.61
CA THR A 75 -14.20 4.88 -15.19
C THR A 75 -14.68 6.20 -14.60
N LEU A 76 -15.72 6.81 -15.20
CA LEU A 76 -16.31 8.04 -14.66
C LEU A 76 -16.90 7.85 -13.25
N ASN A 77 -17.35 6.64 -12.90
CA ASN A 77 -17.90 6.35 -11.58
C ASN A 77 -16.84 6.39 -10.48
N ASP A 78 -15.58 6.08 -10.81
CA ASP A 78 -14.49 6.09 -9.84
C ASP A 78 -14.22 7.52 -9.32
N LEU A 79 -14.40 8.53 -10.17
CA LEU A 79 -14.19 9.95 -9.85
C LEU A 79 -15.09 10.46 -8.71
N ALA A 80 -16.17 9.75 -8.39
CA ALA A 80 -17.08 10.12 -7.30
C ALA A 80 -16.43 10.00 -5.91
N SER A 81 -15.41 9.14 -5.75
CA SER A 81 -14.78 8.87 -4.46
C SER A 81 -13.26 8.70 -4.52
N GLN A 82 -12.69 8.50 -5.70
CA GLN A 82 -11.25 8.42 -5.92
C GLN A 82 -10.75 9.82 -6.31
N PHE A 83 -10.25 10.57 -5.33
CA PHE A 83 -9.92 12.00 -5.47
C PHE A 83 -8.55 12.29 -6.15
N TYR A 84 -7.78 11.27 -6.53
CA TYR A 84 -6.56 11.43 -7.33
C TYR A 84 -6.78 11.23 -8.83
N LEU A 85 -7.82 10.49 -9.22
CA LEU A 85 -8.19 10.32 -10.62
C LEU A 85 -8.88 11.59 -11.13
N THR A 86 -8.57 11.95 -12.38
CA THR A 86 -9.24 13.02 -13.10
C THR A 86 -9.96 12.46 -14.34
N GLN A 87 -10.78 13.29 -14.99
CA GLN A 87 -11.42 12.89 -16.24
C GLN A 87 -10.40 12.52 -17.35
N ALA A 88 -9.17 13.04 -17.28
CA ALA A 88 -8.09 12.70 -18.20
C ALA A 88 -7.48 11.30 -17.96
N ASP A 89 -7.81 10.66 -16.85
CA ASP A 89 -7.32 9.33 -16.49
C ASP A 89 -8.28 8.22 -16.83
N VAL A 90 -9.50 8.56 -17.28
CA VAL A 90 -10.49 7.58 -17.75
C VAL A 90 -9.87 6.70 -18.84
N GLY A 91 -9.95 5.39 -18.66
CA GLY A 91 -9.34 4.38 -19.53
C GLY A 91 -7.92 3.96 -19.15
N LYS A 92 -7.21 4.71 -18.29
CA LYS A 92 -5.91 4.28 -17.72
C LYS A 92 -6.12 3.33 -16.55
N ASN A 93 -5.13 2.52 -16.22
CA ASN A 93 -5.19 1.68 -15.02
C ASN A 93 -5.24 2.56 -13.75
N ARG A 94 -6.12 2.23 -12.79
CA ARG A 94 -6.32 3.05 -11.58
C ARG A 94 -5.07 3.10 -10.69
N ALA A 95 -4.35 1.99 -10.57
CA ALA A 95 -3.13 1.90 -9.78
C ALA A 95 -2.00 2.72 -10.37
N GLU A 96 -1.75 2.58 -11.67
CA GLU A 96 -0.70 3.35 -12.36
C GLU A 96 -0.99 4.86 -12.34
N ALA A 97 -2.25 5.26 -12.62
CA ALA A 97 -2.63 6.67 -12.67
C ALA A 97 -2.48 7.38 -11.31
N SER A 98 -2.64 6.66 -10.20
CA SER A 98 -2.60 7.25 -8.86
C SER A 98 -1.26 7.08 -8.13
N CYS A 99 -0.36 6.26 -8.67
CA CYS A 99 0.86 5.83 -7.95
C CYS A 99 1.80 7.00 -7.64
N ALA A 100 2.00 7.93 -8.58
CA ALA A 100 2.89 9.06 -8.39
C ALA A 100 2.41 10.00 -7.26
N GLN A 101 1.13 10.37 -7.29
CA GLN A 101 0.52 11.24 -6.27
C GLN A 101 0.48 10.57 -4.89
N LEU A 102 0.30 9.25 -4.82
CA LEU A 102 0.40 8.51 -3.56
C LEU A 102 1.82 8.50 -3.01
N ALA A 103 2.83 8.34 -3.88
CA ALA A 103 4.24 8.34 -3.48
C ALA A 103 4.69 9.69 -2.89
N GLU A 104 4.09 10.81 -3.33
CA GLU A 104 4.39 12.16 -2.81
C GLU A 104 4.00 12.35 -1.34
N LEU A 105 3.08 11.53 -0.81
CA LEU A 105 2.61 11.67 0.57
C LEU A 105 3.70 11.39 1.61
N ASN A 106 4.63 10.50 1.30
CA ASN A 106 5.68 10.10 2.24
C ASN A 106 6.90 9.51 1.52
N SER A 107 8.00 10.26 1.49
CA SER A 107 9.25 9.83 0.84
C SER A 107 9.93 8.62 1.49
N TYR A 108 9.56 8.26 2.73
CA TYR A 108 10.08 7.08 3.40
C TYR A 108 9.38 5.78 2.96
N VAL A 109 8.19 5.88 2.36
CA VAL A 109 7.39 4.71 1.97
C VAL A 109 7.55 4.44 0.47
N ARG A 110 8.14 3.30 0.13
CA ARG A 110 8.22 2.88 -1.28
C ARG A 110 6.83 2.52 -1.79
N THR A 111 6.34 3.27 -2.76
CA THR A 111 5.02 3.06 -3.38
C THR A 111 5.18 2.55 -4.80
N ILE A 112 4.54 1.43 -5.15
CA ILE A 112 4.71 0.73 -6.43
C ILE A 112 3.34 0.35 -6.98
N SER A 113 3.09 0.53 -8.28
CA SER A 113 1.92 -0.02 -8.95
C SER A 113 2.18 -1.41 -9.53
N HIS A 114 1.20 -2.31 -9.43
CA HIS A 114 1.23 -3.64 -10.03
C HIS A 114 -0.11 -3.92 -10.74
N THR A 115 -0.06 -4.25 -12.03
CA THR A 115 -1.27 -4.44 -12.85
C THR A 115 -1.44 -5.85 -13.39
N ALA A 116 -0.44 -6.72 -13.17
CA ALA A 116 -0.52 -8.11 -13.57
C ALA A 116 -1.44 -8.91 -12.61
N PRO A 117 -1.95 -10.07 -13.06
CA PRO A 117 -2.66 -10.99 -12.18
C PRO A 117 -1.78 -11.43 -11.00
N LEU A 118 -2.39 -11.57 -9.82
CA LEU A 118 -1.69 -12.00 -8.62
C LEU A 118 -1.31 -13.47 -8.72
N THR A 119 -0.03 -13.75 -8.52
CA THR A 119 0.49 -15.10 -8.34
C THR A 119 0.81 -15.35 -6.88
N GLU A 120 0.78 -16.61 -6.45
CA GLU A 120 1.15 -16.96 -5.07
C GLU A 120 2.56 -16.49 -4.72
N ASP A 121 3.54 -16.73 -5.59
CA ASP A 121 4.93 -16.31 -5.37
C ASP A 121 5.06 -14.80 -5.19
N PHE A 122 4.28 -14.03 -5.94
CA PHE A 122 4.23 -12.59 -5.77
C PHE A 122 3.61 -12.21 -4.42
N MET A 123 2.54 -12.87 -4.00
CA MET A 123 1.89 -12.56 -2.72
C MET A 123 2.74 -12.93 -1.50
N ARG A 124 3.62 -13.95 -1.60
CA ARG A 124 4.50 -14.42 -0.49
C ARG A 124 5.43 -13.33 0.05
N GLN A 125 5.75 -12.29 -0.73
CA GLN A 125 6.69 -11.25 -0.31
C GLN A 125 6.08 -10.24 0.67
N PHE A 126 4.76 -10.25 0.88
CA PHE A 126 4.05 -9.24 1.68
C PHE A 126 3.74 -9.75 3.08
N ARG A 127 3.78 -8.84 4.05
CA ARG A 127 3.37 -9.15 5.44
C ARG A 127 1.87 -8.99 5.65
N VAL A 128 1.25 -8.11 4.87
CA VAL A 128 -0.20 -7.82 4.94
C VAL A 128 -0.76 -7.73 3.52
N ILE A 129 -1.90 -8.37 3.29
CA ILE A 129 -2.70 -8.24 2.07
C ILE A 129 -4.03 -7.58 2.45
N VAL A 130 -4.39 -6.52 1.74
CA VAL A 130 -5.68 -5.83 1.89
C VAL A 130 -6.47 -6.00 0.61
N LEU A 131 -7.67 -6.57 0.70
CA LEU A 131 -8.58 -6.71 -0.42
C LEU A 131 -9.70 -5.69 -0.33
N THR A 132 -9.96 -4.97 -1.42
CA THR A 132 -11.06 -4.01 -1.48
C THR A 132 -12.05 -4.35 -2.59
N ASN A 133 -13.34 -4.41 -2.24
CA ASN A 133 -14.45 -4.67 -3.18
C ASN A 133 -14.22 -5.87 -4.14
N SER A 134 -13.47 -6.88 -3.70
CA SER A 134 -13.11 -8.07 -4.47
C SER A 134 -14.24 -9.10 -4.50
N SER A 135 -14.18 -10.05 -5.46
CA SER A 135 -15.21 -11.08 -5.54
C SER A 135 -15.11 -12.08 -4.37
N ALA A 136 -16.22 -12.73 -4.00
CA ALA A 136 -16.21 -13.73 -2.93
C ALA A 136 -15.26 -14.91 -3.22
N ALA A 137 -15.13 -15.30 -4.50
CA ALA A 137 -14.21 -16.36 -4.92
C ALA A 137 -12.74 -15.95 -4.72
N GLU A 138 -12.40 -14.72 -5.09
CA GLU A 138 -11.07 -14.14 -4.88
C GLU A 138 -10.76 -13.99 -3.39
N GLN A 139 -11.71 -13.48 -2.59
CA GLN A 139 -11.59 -13.39 -1.13
C GLN A 139 -11.28 -14.76 -0.53
N ALA A 140 -12.03 -15.80 -0.89
CA ALA A 140 -11.82 -17.15 -0.36
C ALA A 140 -10.46 -17.74 -0.76
N SER A 141 -10.05 -17.57 -2.02
CA SER A 141 -8.77 -18.08 -2.53
C SER A 141 -7.59 -17.40 -1.85
N ILE A 142 -7.60 -16.07 -1.78
CA ILE A 142 -6.52 -15.30 -1.17
C ILE A 142 -6.52 -15.51 0.35
N ALA A 143 -7.68 -15.62 0.99
CA ALA A 143 -7.76 -15.87 2.43
C ALA A 143 -7.16 -17.22 2.82
N LYS A 144 -7.45 -18.27 2.06
CA LYS A 144 -6.84 -19.58 2.26
C LYS A 144 -5.32 -19.48 2.15
N PHE A 145 -4.82 -18.88 1.08
CA PHE A 145 -3.39 -18.69 0.84
C PHE A 145 -2.73 -17.88 1.97
N ALA A 146 -3.30 -16.73 2.34
CA ALA A 146 -2.75 -15.85 3.36
C ALA A 146 -2.67 -16.57 4.73
N HIS A 147 -3.69 -17.35 5.08
CA HIS A 147 -3.70 -18.14 6.31
C HIS A 147 -2.60 -19.23 6.31
N GLU A 148 -2.43 -19.94 5.20
CA GLU A 148 -1.40 -20.98 5.05
C GLU A 148 0.04 -20.42 5.09
N GLN A 149 0.22 -19.13 4.77
CA GLN A 149 1.52 -18.46 4.71
C GLN A 149 1.81 -17.53 5.89
N ASP A 150 0.95 -17.50 6.92
CA ASP A 150 1.02 -16.54 8.03
C ASP A 150 1.09 -15.07 7.56
N ILE A 151 0.34 -14.74 6.52
CA ILE A 151 0.19 -13.37 6.01
C ILE A 151 -1.08 -12.78 6.61
N ALA A 152 -0.99 -11.58 7.18
CA ALA A 152 -2.17 -10.91 7.69
C ALA A 152 -3.09 -10.50 6.53
N LEU A 153 -4.38 -10.75 6.68
CA LEU A 153 -5.39 -10.41 5.68
C LEU A 153 -6.38 -9.42 6.26
N ILE A 154 -6.73 -8.41 5.48
CA ILE A 154 -7.83 -7.49 5.74
C ILE A 154 -8.73 -7.47 4.51
N ILE A 155 -10.04 -7.55 4.71
CA ILE A 155 -11.02 -7.44 3.62
C ILE A 155 -11.96 -6.29 3.93
N ALA A 156 -12.01 -5.29 3.06
CA ALA A 156 -12.88 -4.13 3.21
C ALA A 156 -13.79 -3.95 1.98
N GLU A 157 -15.07 -3.72 2.20
CA GLU A 157 -16.03 -3.49 1.12
C GLU A 157 -16.99 -2.35 1.47
N THR A 158 -17.40 -1.61 0.45
CA THR A 158 -18.38 -0.51 0.57
C THR A 158 -19.42 -0.64 -0.53
N ARG A 159 -20.70 -0.60 -0.14
CA ARG A 159 -21.87 -0.68 -1.04
C ARG A 159 -22.85 0.43 -0.66
N GLY A 160 -22.65 1.62 -1.24
CA GLY A 160 -23.45 2.80 -0.89
C GLY A 160 -23.30 3.15 0.59
N LEU A 161 -24.39 3.04 1.36
CA LEU A 161 -24.41 3.35 2.80
C LEU A 161 -23.90 2.19 3.69
N PHE A 162 -23.66 1.01 3.12
CA PHE A 162 -23.24 -0.17 3.86
C PHE A 162 -21.75 -0.45 3.67
N ALA A 163 -21.11 -0.98 4.71
CA ALA A 163 -19.73 -1.39 4.66
C ALA A 163 -19.49 -2.70 5.42
N LYS A 164 -18.44 -3.42 5.05
CA LYS A 164 -17.94 -4.62 5.72
C LYS A 164 -16.44 -4.48 5.91
N VAL A 165 -15.94 -4.85 7.08
CA VAL A 165 -14.52 -5.03 7.36
C VAL A 165 -14.34 -6.37 8.08
N PHE A 166 -13.41 -7.19 7.60
CA PHE A 166 -13.01 -8.48 8.18
C PHE A 166 -11.49 -8.50 8.36
#